data_AF-A0A7J9HNT4-F1
#
_entry.id   AF-A0A7J9HNT4-F1
#
_cell.length_a   1.000
_cell.length_b   1.000
_cell.length_c   1.000
_cell.angle_alpha   90.00
_cell.angle_beta   90.00
_cell.angle_gamma   90.00
#
_symmetry.space_group_name_H-M   'P 1'
#
loop_
_entity.id
_entity.type
_entity.pdbx_description
1 polymer ?
#
loop_
_entity_poly.entity_id
_entity_poly.type
_entity_poly.pdbx_seq_one_letter_code
_entity_poly.pdbx_strand_id
1 'polypeptide(L)'
;MATQTHTDPEKPNAAGTGENEGASPVEEVALVVPETDDPTLPVLTFRAWFLGLVSCVLLIFLNTFFTYRTQPLTISAILMQISVLPIGKFMARTLPTTQYSLLGWHFSLNPGPFNIKEHVIITIFANCGVSFGGGDAYSIGAITVMKAYYKQSLNFLCGILIVLTTQ
;
A
#
# COMPACT_ATOMS: atom_id res chain seq x y z
N MET A 1 -26.18 52.86 -15.22
CA MET A 1 -26.65 51.61 -14.58
C MET A 1 -25.68 50.53 -15.00
N ALA A 2 -24.78 50.17 -14.08
CA ALA A 2 -23.59 49.36 -14.37
C ALA A 2 -23.92 47.87 -14.29
N THR A 3 -23.51 47.12 -15.31
CA THR A 3 -23.22 45.69 -15.21
C THR A 3 -21.74 45.55 -15.54
N GLN A 4 -20.89 45.44 -14.51
CA GLN A 4 -19.50 45.02 -14.70
C GLN A 4 -19.44 43.50 -14.53
N THR A 5 -19.25 42.81 -15.64
CA THR A 5 -18.73 41.43 -15.67
C THR A 5 -17.29 41.47 -15.18
N HIS A 6 -17.03 40.79 -14.07
CA HIS A 6 -15.71 40.56 -13.51
C HIS A 6 -14.91 39.67 -14.46
N THR A 7 -14.08 40.27 -15.31
CA THR A 7 -13.09 39.59 -16.13
C THR A 7 -11.92 39.22 -15.23
N ASP A 8 -11.66 37.93 -15.06
CA ASP A 8 -10.44 37.41 -14.43
C ASP A 8 -9.20 37.95 -15.17
N PRO A 9 -8.23 38.58 -14.48
CA PRO A 9 -7.00 39.02 -15.10
C PRO A 9 -6.11 37.81 -15.39
N GLU A 10 -6.10 37.45 -16.67
CA GLU A 10 -4.92 37.15 -17.49
C GLU A 10 -3.63 36.76 -16.75
N LYS A 11 -3.30 35.48 -16.91
CA LYS A 11 -2.00 34.83 -16.72
C LYS A 11 -0.84 35.72 -17.22
N PRO A 12 0.15 36.12 -16.38
CA PRO A 12 1.35 36.75 -16.89
C PRO A 12 2.24 35.68 -17.52
N ASN A 13 2.38 35.74 -18.84
CA ASN A 13 3.42 35.03 -19.56
C ASN A 13 4.74 35.78 -19.35
N ALA A 14 5.60 35.27 -18.46
CA ALA A 14 6.99 35.72 -18.34
C ALA A 14 7.90 34.67 -18.98
N ALA A 15 8.31 34.96 -20.21
CA ALA A 15 9.42 34.28 -20.86
C ALA A 15 10.74 34.72 -20.21
N GLY A 16 11.63 33.76 -19.91
CA GLY A 16 13.06 34.05 -19.75
C GLY A 16 13.80 33.30 -18.64
N THR A 17 13.96 31.99 -18.75
CA THR A 17 15.26 31.28 -18.60
C THR A 17 15.04 29.81 -18.95
N GLY A 18 15.96 29.22 -19.72
CA GLY A 18 15.94 27.77 -19.93
C GLY A 18 16.11 27.01 -18.62
N GLU A 19 15.76 25.72 -18.65
CA GLU A 19 15.99 24.73 -17.60
C GLU A 19 14.95 24.67 -16.48
N ASN A 20 13.74 24.19 -16.80
CA ASN A 20 13.06 23.21 -15.96
C ASN A 20 11.94 22.49 -16.73
N GLU A 21 12.30 21.67 -17.72
CA GLU A 21 11.34 20.81 -18.45
C GLU A 21 10.67 19.75 -17.54
N GLY A 22 11.08 19.67 -16.26
CA GLY A 22 10.49 18.81 -15.23
C GLY A 22 9.70 19.54 -14.13
N ALA A 23 9.62 20.87 -14.14
CA ALA A 23 9.00 21.60 -13.04
C ALA A 23 7.48 21.64 -13.12
N SER A 24 6.81 21.44 -11.98
CA SER A 24 5.36 21.58 -11.93
C SER A 24 4.97 23.04 -12.19
N PRO A 25 4.04 23.32 -13.13
CA PRO A 25 3.59 24.68 -13.44
C PRO A 25 2.77 25.33 -12.31
N VAL A 26 2.46 24.58 -11.26
CA VAL A 26 1.72 25.03 -10.07
C VAL A 26 2.69 25.06 -8.89
N GLU A 27 2.93 26.25 -8.33
CA GLU A 27 3.92 26.50 -7.27
C GLU A 27 3.64 25.67 -6.02
N GLU A 28 2.37 25.53 -5.64
CA GLU A 28 1.96 24.74 -4.48
C GLU A 28 2.31 23.26 -4.63
N VAL A 29 2.35 22.73 -5.85
CA VAL A 29 2.72 21.33 -6.12
C VAL A 29 4.24 21.17 -6.10
N ALA A 30 4.98 22.13 -6.66
CA ALA A 30 6.43 22.14 -6.64
C ALA A 30 7.02 22.23 -5.22
N LEU A 31 6.31 22.89 -4.30
CA LEU A 31 6.72 23.01 -2.89
C LEU A 31 6.40 21.76 -2.06
N VAL A 32 5.41 20.96 -2.45
CA VAL A 32 4.93 19.80 -1.67
C VAL A 32 5.54 18.49 -2.18
N VAL A 33 5.83 18.40 -3.47
CA VAL A 33 6.38 17.20 -4.11
C VAL A 33 7.80 17.49 -4.57
N PRO A 34 8.82 16.79 -4.04
CA PRO A 34 10.17 16.89 -4.57
C PRO A 34 10.20 16.46 -6.03
N GLU A 35 10.77 17.29 -6.91
CA GLU A 35 10.87 17.00 -8.34
C GLU A 35 11.98 15.98 -8.67
N THR A 36 12.83 15.67 -7.69
CA THR A 36 13.94 14.73 -7.83
C THR A 36 13.75 13.54 -6.90
N ASP A 37 14.04 12.33 -7.42
CA ASP A 37 14.07 11.11 -6.62
C ASP A 37 15.46 10.92 -5.99
N ASP A 38 15.50 10.61 -4.69
CA ASP A 38 16.73 10.23 -4.00
C ASP A 38 16.88 8.69 -3.99
N PRO A 39 17.80 8.11 -4.79
CA PRO A 39 17.97 6.67 -4.89
C PRO A 39 18.60 6.03 -3.65
N THR A 40 19.12 6.82 -2.71
CA THR A 40 19.78 6.30 -1.50
C THR A 40 18.80 5.91 -0.39
N LEU A 41 17.54 6.38 -0.50
CA LEU A 41 16.52 6.10 0.50
C LEU A 41 16.18 4.60 0.56
N PRO A 42 16.21 3.99 1.76
CA PRO A 42 15.91 2.57 1.91
C PRO A 42 14.43 2.28 1.63
N VAL A 43 14.18 1.23 0.85
CA VAL A 43 12.86 0.90 0.30
C VAL A 43 12.29 -0.38 0.94
N LEU A 44 13.06 -1.46 0.92
CA LEU A 44 12.67 -2.79 1.43
C LEU A 44 13.19 -3.03 2.85
N THR A 45 12.78 -2.21 3.81
CA THR A 45 13.17 -2.36 5.21
C THR A 45 12.34 -3.42 5.93
N PHE A 46 12.81 -3.91 7.08
CA PHE A 46 12.06 -4.86 7.92
C PHE A 46 10.65 -4.35 8.27
N ARG A 47 10.52 -3.07 8.65
CA ARG A 47 9.22 -2.48 8.95
C ARG A 47 8.30 -2.42 7.72
N ALA A 48 8.83 -2.15 6.53
CA ALA A 48 8.04 -2.15 5.29
C ALA A 48 7.49 -3.54 4.99
N TRP A 49 8.32 -4.58 5.16
CA TRP A 49 7.88 -5.98 5.03
C TRP A 49 6.84 -6.36 6.08
N PHE A 50 7.10 -6.05 7.36
CA PHE A 50 6.19 -6.39 8.45
C PHE A 50 4.83 -5.70 8.28
N LEU A 51 4.81 -4.38 8.11
CA LEU A 51 3.58 -3.62 7.93
C LEU A 51 2.88 -3.97 6.62
N GLY A 52 3.64 -4.18 5.53
CA GLY A 52 3.13 -4.66 4.25
C GLY A 52 2.40 -6.00 4.37
N LEU A 53 3.08 -7.03 4.89
CA LEU A 53 2.50 -8.37 5.04
C LEU A 53 1.30 -8.37 5.99
N VAL A 54 1.42 -7.72 7.15
CA VAL A 54 0.30 -7.61 8.11
C VAL A 54 -0.88 -6.90 7.46
N SER A 55 -0.63 -5.83 6.70
CA SER A 55 -1.70 -5.09 6.04
C SER A 55 -2.41 -5.91 4.98
N CYS A 56 -1.65 -6.65 4.16
CA CYS A 56 -2.18 -7.56 3.16
C CYS A 56 -3.03 -8.68 3.80
N VAL A 57 -2.47 -9.39 4.80
CA VAL A 57 -3.14 -10.52 5.47
C VAL A 57 -4.41 -10.09 6.19
N LEU A 58 -4.37 -8.96 6.90
CA LEU A 58 -5.54 -8.46 7.62
C LEU A 58 -6.65 -8.08 6.63
N LEU A 59 -6.29 -7.42 5.53
CA LEU A 59 -7.26 -6.90 4.58
C LEU A 59 -7.91 -8.00 3.76
N ILE A 60 -7.14 -8.99 3.28
CA ILE A 60 -7.72 -10.16 2.61
C ILE A 60 -8.62 -10.94 3.57
N PHE A 61 -8.18 -11.19 4.82
CA PHE A 61 -8.99 -11.89 5.80
C PHE A 61 -10.35 -11.20 6.06
N LEU A 62 -10.34 -9.89 6.28
CA LEU A 62 -11.59 -9.15 6.53
C LEU A 62 -12.50 -9.15 5.30
N ASN A 63 -11.93 -8.92 4.11
CA ASN A 63 -12.70 -8.93 2.87
C ASN A 63 -13.32 -10.31 2.59
N THR A 64 -12.52 -11.40 2.65
CA THR A 64 -13.03 -12.77 2.49
C THR A 64 -14.11 -13.10 3.54
N PHE A 65 -13.94 -12.66 4.79
CA PHE A 65 -14.92 -12.87 5.85
C PHE A 65 -16.26 -12.19 5.55
N PHE A 66 -16.23 -10.94 5.07
CA PHE A 66 -17.44 -10.20 4.74
C PHE A 66 -18.14 -10.74 3.48
N THR A 67 -17.42 -11.38 2.56
CA THR A 67 -18.01 -12.05 1.38
C THR A 67 -19.07 -13.09 1.76
N TYR A 68 -18.92 -13.78 2.90
CA TYR A 68 -19.90 -14.78 3.36
C TYR A 68 -21.12 -14.19 4.10
N ARG A 69 -21.18 -12.86 4.28
CA ARG A 69 -22.32 -12.19 4.92
C ARG A 69 -23.41 -11.90 3.89
N THR A 70 -24.67 -11.85 4.36
CA THR A 70 -25.83 -11.56 3.51
C THR A 70 -25.79 -10.16 2.89
N GLN A 71 -25.17 -9.21 3.58
CA GLN A 71 -24.82 -7.88 3.07
C GLN A 71 -23.29 -7.75 3.14
N PRO A 72 -22.56 -8.03 2.06
CA PRO A 72 -21.10 -7.97 2.07
C PRO A 72 -20.62 -6.52 2.18
N LEU A 73 -19.57 -6.32 2.97
CA LEU A 73 -18.87 -5.04 3.13
C LEU A 73 -17.46 -5.20 2.59
N THR A 74 -17.04 -4.31 1.70
CA THR A 74 -15.66 -4.29 1.19
C THR A 74 -14.85 -3.23 1.92
N ILE A 75 -13.71 -3.63 2.47
CA ILE A 75 -12.76 -2.71 3.09
C ILE A 75 -11.70 -2.32 2.07
N SER A 76 -11.62 -1.02 1.80
CA SER A 76 -10.65 -0.42 0.88
C SER A 76 -9.23 -0.38 1.46
N ALA A 77 -8.23 -0.49 0.58
CA ALA A 77 -6.81 -0.34 0.90
C ALA A 77 -6.46 1.05 1.45
N ILE A 78 -7.30 2.06 1.18
CA ILE A 78 -7.15 3.42 1.70
C ILE A 78 -7.14 3.43 3.23
N LEU A 79 -7.94 2.57 3.89
CA LEU A 79 -7.92 2.49 5.36
C LEU A 79 -6.56 2.03 5.89
N MET A 80 -5.93 1.08 5.21
CA MET A 80 -4.59 0.62 5.57
C MET A 80 -3.54 1.68 5.25
N GLN A 81 -3.65 2.38 4.11
CA GLN A 81 -2.76 3.48 3.75
C GLN A 81 -2.77 4.59 4.83
N ILE A 82 -3.96 5.03 5.28
CA ILE A 82 -4.07 6.04 6.34
C ILE A 82 -3.50 5.53 7.67
N SER A 83 -3.77 4.26 8.01
CA SER A 83 -3.34 3.67 9.29
C SER A 83 -1.83 3.40 9.35
N VAL A 84 -1.22 3.07 8.23
CA VAL A 84 0.21 2.73 8.14
C VAL A 84 1.10 3.95 8.42
N LEU A 85 0.67 5.16 8.09
CA LEU A 85 1.47 6.37 8.33
C LEU A 85 1.79 6.60 9.83
N PRO A 86 0.80 6.68 10.75
CA PRO A 86 1.07 6.83 12.17
C PRO A 86 1.78 5.61 12.75
N ILE A 87 1.43 4.39 12.33
CA ILE A 87 2.05 3.15 12.81
C ILE A 87 3.53 3.07 12.37
N GLY A 88 3.84 3.40 11.11
CA GLY A 88 5.20 3.41 10.58
C GLY A 88 6.08 4.44 11.28
N LYS A 89 5.55 5.64 11.55
CA LYS A 89 6.26 6.67 12.35
C LYS A 89 6.45 6.25 13.80
N PHE A 90 5.50 5.54 14.40
CA PHE A 90 5.64 4.97 15.74
C PHE A 90 6.70 3.87 15.77
N MET A 91 6.70 2.98 14.78
CA MET A 91 7.67 1.90 14.64
C MET A 91 9.09 2.43 14.42
N ALA A 92 9.25 3.49 13.65
CA ALA A 92 10.53 4.17 13.45
C ALA A 92 11.09 4.80 14.73
N ARG A 93 10.25 5.14 15.72
CA ARG A 93 10.70 5.67 17.02
C ARG A 93 10.99 4.59 18.06
N THR A 94 10.34 3.43 17.94
CA THR A 94 10.41 2.35 18.93
C THR A 94 11.41 1.27 18.56
N LEU A 95 11.67 1.06 17.27
CA LEU A 95 12.64 0.04 16.82
C LEU A 95 14.08 0.45 17.15
N PRO A 96 14.89 -0.47 17.68
CA PRO A 96 16.30 -0.22 17.96
C PRO A 96 17.08 0.00 16.66
N THR A 97 17.96 1.00 16.65
CA THR A 97 18.90 1.32 15.56
C THR A 97 20.14 0.42 15.57
N THR A 98 20.13 -0.62 16.40
CA THR A 98 21.24 -1.58 16.53
C THR A 98 21.52 -2.25 15.18
N GLN A 99 22.79 -2.25 14.79
CA GLN A 99 23.25 -2.95 13.60
C GLN A 99 23.46 -4.42 13.95
N TYR A 100 22.72 -5.30 13.28
CA TYR A 100 22.90 -6.73 13.38
C TYR A 100 23.80 -7.20 12.25
N SER A 101 24.83 -7.97 12.57
CA SER A 101 25.66 -8.65 11.58
C SER A 101 25.30 -10.14 11.61
N LEU A 102 24.81 -10.66 10.50
CA LEU A 102 24.53 -12.09 10.34
C LEU A 102 25.19 -12.56 9.04
N LEU A 103 26.04 -13.60 9.14
CA LEU A 103 26.77 -14.18 8.00
C LEU A 103 27.47 -13.13 7.08
N GLY A 104 28.08 -12.10 7.67
CA GLY A 104 28.81 -11.07 6.92
C GLY A 104 27.96 -9.97 6.29
N TRP A 105 26.63 -10.02 6.46
CA TRP A 105 25.72 -8.95 6.07
C TRP A 105 25.36 -8.10 7.28
N HIS A 106 25.56 -6.78 7.17
CA HIS A 106 25.12 -5.80 8.16
C HIS A 106 23.72 -5.30 7.81
N PHE A 107 22.75 -5.52 8.68
CA PHE A 107 21.41 -4.97 8.54
C PHE A 107 20.98 -4.26 9.82
N SER A 108 20.32 -3.11 9.67
CA SER A 108 19.67 -2.40 10.77
C SER A 108 18.17 -2.63 10.68
N LEU A 109 17.53 -2.90 11.82
CA LEU A 109 16.06 -2.96 11.90
C LEU A 109 15.43 -1.57 11.73
N ASN A 110 16.20 -0.52 11.98
CA ASN A 110 15.78 0.87 11.85
C ASN A 110 16.87 1.69 11.12
N PRO A 111 16.92 1.63 9.78
CA PRO A 111 17.95 2.30 8.99
C PRO A 111 17.78 3.83 8.95
N GLY A 112 16.62 4.36 9.36
CA GLY A 112 16.34 5.79 9.36
C GLY A 112 14.87 6.12 9.61
N PRO A 113 14.47 7.39 9.48
CA PRO A 113 13.07 7.82 9.59
C PRO A 113 12.15 7.08 8.60
N PHE A 114 10.85 7.10 8.89
CA PHE A 114 9.86 6.52 7.97
C PHE A 114 9.75 7.35 6.69
N ASN A 115 10.04 6.73 5.55
CA ASN A 115 10.16 7.40 4.26
C ASN A 115 8.93 7.22 3.37
N ILE A 116 8.79 8.08 2.36
CA ILE A 116 7.73 8.00 1.33
C ILE A 116 7.77 6.65 0.59
N LYS A 117 8.96 6.14 0.26
CA LYS A 117 9.14 4.88 -0.48
C LYS A 117 8.61 3.66 0.29
N GLU A 118 8.88 3.62 1.60
CA GLU A 118 8.36 2.57 2.48
C GLU A 118 6.84 2.64 2.57
N HIS A 119 6.28 3.85 2.70
CA HIS A 119 4.83 4.06 2.72
C HIS A 119 4.15 3.62 1.42
N VAL A 120 4.74 3.94 0.27
CA VAL A 120 4.24 3.52 -1.05
C VAL A 120 4.28 2.00 -1.18
N ILE A 121 5.38 1.34 -0.81
CA ILE A 121 5.45 -0.13 -0.87
C ILE A 121 4.40 -0.78 0.02
N ILE A 122 4.24 -0.32 1.28
CA ILE A 122 3.22 -0.88 2.16
C ILE A 122 1.81 -0.71 1.56
N THR A 123 1.56 0.41 0.89
CA THR A 123 0.29 0.67 0.18
C THR A 123 0.10 -0.30 -0.99
N ILE A 124 1.14 -0.62 -1.74
CA ILE A 124 1.09 -1.64 -2.81
C ILE A 124 0.71 -3.00 -2.21
N PHE A 125 1.36 -3.41 -1.11
CA PHE A 125 1.02 -4.65 -0.40
C PHE A 125 -0.43 -4.67 0.08
N ALA A 126 -0.93 -3.56 0.64
CA ALA A 126 -2.31 -3.45 1.07
C ALA A 126 -3.28 -3.58 -0.12
N ASN A 127 -2.97 -2.99 -1.27
CA ASN A 127 -3.82 -3.12 -2.46
C ASN A 127 -3.95 -4.57 -2.95
N CYS A 128 -2.92 -5.40 -2.80
CA CYS A 128 -3.02 -6.83 -3.09
C CYS A 128 -4.11 -7.54 -2.25
N GLY A 129 -4.41 -7.05 -1.04
CA GLY A 129 -5.43 -7.60 -0.15
C GLY A 129 -6.88 -7.21 -0.45
N VAL A 130 -7.14 -6.37 -1.46
CA VAL A 130 -8.50 -5.91 -1.83
C VAL A 130 -8.91 -6.35 -3.25
N SER A 131 -7.99 -6.93 -4.03
CA SER A 131 -8.13 -7.09 -5.49
C SER A 131 -9.54 -7.54 -5.94
N PHE A 132 -10.25 -6.61 -6.58
CA PHE A 132 -11.57 -6.83 -7.15
C PHE A 132 -11.44 -7.75 -8.37
N GLY A 133 -12.04 -8.94 -8.31
CA GLY A 133 -12.02 -9.92 -9.41
C GLY A 133 -10.92 -10.99 -9.33
N GLY A 134 -10.18 -11.08 -8.22
CA GLY A 134 -9.17 -12.14 -8.05
C GLY A 134 -8.37 -12.13 -6.74
N GLY A 135 -8.79 -11.37 -5.72
CA GLY A 135 -8.10 -11.31 -4.42
C GLY A 135 -8.32 -12.55 -3.55
N ASP A 136 -9.53 -13.12 -3.59
CA ASP A 136 -9.82 -14.39 -2.94
C ASP A 136 -9.39 -15.54 -3.86
N ALA A 137 -8.73 -16.55 -3.29
CA ALA A 137 -8.35 -17.71 -4.08
C ALA A 137 -9.59 -18.42 -4.64
N TYR A 138 -9.66 -18.61 -5.95
CA TYR A 138 -10.87 -19.11 -6.64
C TYR A 138 -11.38 -20.42 -6.03
N SER A 139 -10.44 -21.30 -5.67
CA SER A 139 -10.70 -22.58 -5.02
C SER A 139 -11.34 -22.49 -3.63
N ILE A 140 -11.27 -21.34 -2.93
CA ILE A 140 -11.90 -21.15 -1.61
C ILE A 140 -13.41 -21.40 -1.70
N GLY A 141 -14.07 -20.95 -2.77
CA GLY A 141 -15.49 -21.19 -3.00
C GLY A 141 -15.80 -22.69 -3.14
N ALA A 142 -15.06 -23.39 -3.98
CA ALA A 142 -15.24 -24.83 -4.20
C ALA A 142 -14.98 -25.65 -2.92
N ILE A 143 -13.89 -25.35 -2.20
CA ILE A 143 -13.55 -26.00 -0.93
C ILE A 143 -14.64 -25.74 0.11
N THR A 144 -15.19 -24.53 0.15
CA THR A 144 -16.28 -24.18 1.08
C THR A 144 -17.55 -24.96 0.76
N VAL A 145 -17.93 -25.09 -0.52
CA VAL A 145 -19.11 -25.89 -0.92
C VAL A 145 -18.91 -27.37 -0.57
N MET A 146 -17.73 -27.94 -0.84
CA MET A 146 -17.41 -29.32 -0.45
C MET A 146 -17.58 -29.55 1.06
N LYS A 147 -17.09 -28.63 1.88
CA LYS A 147 -17.13 -28.76 3.34
C LYS A 147 -18.51 -28.47 3.93
N ALA A 148 -19.19 -27.43 3.44
CA ALA A 148 -20.47 -26.96 3.97
C ALA A 148 -21.66 -27.81 3.48
N TYR A 149 -21.71 -28.09 2.17
CA TYR A 149 -22.82 -28.80 1.51
C TYR A 149 -22.60 -30.31 1.45
N TYR A 150 -21.45 -30.77 0.94
CA TYR A 150 -21.16 -32.21 0.74
C TYR A 150 -20.62 -32.92 1.98
N LYS A 151 -20.37 -32.20 3.09
CA LYS A 151 -19.83 -32.73 4.37
C LYS A 151 -18.53 -33.52 4.22
N GLN A 152 -17.75 -33.28 3.17
CA GLN A 152 -16.46 -33.93 2.97
C GLN A 152 -15.35 -33.14 3.67
N SER A 153 -14.48 -33.86 4.38
CA SER A 153 -13.29 -33.30 5.02
C SER A 153 -12.10 -33.38 4.07
N LEU A 154 -11.50 -32.23 3.77
CA LEU A 154 -10.28 -32.11 2.99
C LEU A 154 -9.11 -31.87 3.95
N ASN A 155 -8.02 -32.63 3.78
CA ASN A 155 -6.80 -32.41 4.55
C ASN A 155 -6.21 -31.03 4.26
N PHE A 156 -5.65 -30.37 5.26
CA PHE A 156 -5.09 -29.02 5.14
C PHE A 156 -4.06 -28.88 4.00
N LEU A 157 -3.12 -29.82 3.91
CA LEU A 157 -2.11 -29.86 2.85
C LEU A 157 -2.74 -29.97 1.45
N CYS A 158 -3.72 -30.85 1.28
CA CYS A 158 -4.44 -30.97 0.01
C CYS A 158 -5.21 -29.69 -0.33
N GLY A 159 -5.79 -29.02 0.68
CA GLY A 159 -6.44 -27.72 0.49
C GLY A 159 -5.48 -26.64 0.02
N ILE A 160 -4.29 -26.54 0.63
CA ILE A 160 -3.23 -25.63 0.17
C ILE A 160 -2.81 -25.95 -1.27
N LEU A 161 -2.59 -27.23 -1.60
CA LEU A 161 -2.17 -27.62 -2.95
C LEU A 161 -3.22 -27.26 -4.00
N ILE A 162 -4.50 -27.52 -3.73
CA ILE A 162 -5.60 -27.14 -4.63
C ILE A 162 -5.60 -25.62 -4.86
N VAL A 163 -5.53 -24.84 -3.78
CA VAL A 163 -5.46 -23.38 -3.86
C VAL A 163 -4.28 -22.95 -4.73
N LEU A 164 -3.07 -23.45 -4.46
CA LEU A 164 -1.85 -23.11 -5.21
C LEU A 164 -1.93 -23.47 -6.70
N THR A 165 -2.58 -24.58 -7.07
CA THR A 165 -2.71 -24.99 -8.48
C THR A 165 -3.74 -24.18 -9.28
N THR A 166 -4.60 -23.40 -8.60
CA THR A 166 -5.67 -22.62 -9.25
C THR A 166 -5.41 -21.12 -9.34
N GLN A 167 -4.35 -20.63 -8.69
CA GLN A 167 -3.91 -19.24 -8.78
C GLN A 167 -2.97 -19.04 -9.97
#